data_AF-A0A0B7MXP0-F1
#
_entry.id   AF-A0A0B7MXP0-F1
#
_cell.length_a   1.000
_cell.length_b   1.000
_cell.length_c   1.000
_cell.angle_alpha   90.00
_cell.angle_beta   90.00
_cell.angle_gamma   90.00
#
_symmetry.space_group_name_H-M   'P 1'
#
loop_
_entity.id
_entity.type
_entity.pdbx_description
1 polymer ?
#
loop_
_entity_poly.entity_id
_entity_poly.type
_entity_poly.pdbx_seq_one_letter_code
_entity_poly.pdbx_strand_id
1 'polypeptide(L)'
;MRPLSVPTSDEKYITFFTHSGFQNQLIQVENGILLAWYLNRTLILPKALLGEAFGWSRFSRLYQHHTFRDTTNNFCKQFKDRKSRKLASCPDPSKYTLASFDDLFDLSWAKQHVRIIEREQSDFNWLKDTFGIKMNNRDIDTGSYIDGDILFYKDETRYDWRIYDKPVKHRFLGKYNDSLDIIQLQNHTQKLIHFTSLFGTGKFPIKDPENMMFFEQLKNSIKYKHPAVLKLTEIVVKALGGPGNFVGTHLRTADGLFVDAIPDNIQHLISSIPNNNSETPNNNKLSTCVALAKENRINLVFLATDADHPRNSSKFRDLWKHLPCTFTLAEILKDKDPVWSHMDQYRTSHTGQSMRKYLIPLIDALVASQGDKFVGTKGSTFSGYINRLHKSYWQ
;
A
#
# COMPACT_ATOMS: atom_id res chain seq x y z
N MET A 1 20.86 -13.77 8.55
CA MET A 1 19.79 -13.40 9.50
C MET A 1 20.31 -13.62 10.91
N ARG A 2 20.43 -12.57 11.74
CA ARG A 2 20.60 -12.78 13.19
C ARG A 2 19.31 -13.43 13.73
N PRO A 3 19.38 -14.37 14.68
CA PRO A 3 18.18 -14.89 15.31
C PRO A 3 17.37 -13.72 15.88
N LEU A 4 16.04 -13.79 15.78
CA LEU A 4 15.14 -12.92 16.54
C LEU A 4 15.58 -13.03 18.01
N SER A 5 16.27 -12.00 18.53
CA SER A 5 16.71 -11.99 19.93
C SER A 5 15.50 -12.24 20.81
N VAL A 6 15.64 -13.10 21.83
CA VAL A 6 14.57 -13.41 22.78
C VAL A 6 14.07 -12.08 23.38
N PRO A 7 12.74 -11.86 23.45
CA PRO A 7 12.19 -10.68 24.10
C PRO A 7 12.79 -10.46 25.48
N THR A 8 13.31 -9.27 25.76
CA THR A 8 13.75 -8.95 27.13
C THR A 8 12.53 -8.64 28.01
N SER A 9 12.68 -8.81 29.33
CA SER A 9 11.66 -8.45 30.33
C SER A 9 11.08 -7.05 30.10
N ASP A 10 11.92 -6.11 29.67
CA ASP A 10 11.62 -4.68 29.62
C ASP A 10 11.27 -4.21 28.18
N GLU A 11 11.19 -5.12 27.21
CA GLU A 11 10.87 -4.78 25.84
C GLU A 11 9.43 -4.24 25.73
N LYS A 12 9.32 -3.08 25.09
CA LYS A 12 8.05 -2.36 24.88
C LYS A 12 7.69 -2.36 23.41
N TYR A 13 6.40 -2.45 23.14
CA TYR A 13 5.86 -2.69 21.81
C TYR A 13 4.91 -1.57 21.38
N ILE A 14 4.75 -1.46 20.06
CA ILE A 14 3.70 -0.69 19.43
C ILE A 14 3.06 -1.51 18.30
N THR A 15 1.74 -1.38 18.13
CA THR A 15 1.02 -1.98 17.01
C THR A 15 -0.19 -1.15 16.60
N PHE A 16 -0.81 -1.51 15.48
CA PHE A 16 -2.00 -0.87 14.94
C PHE A 16 -2.77 -1.84 14.02
N PHE A 17 -3.97 -1.48 13.56
CA PHE A 17 -4.62 -2.18 12.46
C PHE A 17 -4.38 -1.47 11.13
N THR A 18 -4.17 -2.23 10.07
CA THR A 18 -4.21 -1.71 8.70
C THR A 18 -5.64 -1.72 8.15
N HIS A 19 -5.92 -0.88 7.16
CA HIS A 19 -7.19 -0.87 6.42
C HIS A 19 -7.03 -0.13 5.10
N SER A 20 -8.09 -0.10 4.29
CA SER A 20 -8.13 0.47 2.94
C SER A 20 -7.22 -0.26 1.96
N GLY A 21 -7.13 0.24 0.72
CA GLY A 21 -6.25 -0.33 -0.31
C GLY A 21 -4.77 -0.38 0.10
N PHE A 22 -4.01 -1.24 -0.57
CA PHE A 22 -2.64 -1.62 -0.19
C PHE A 22 -1.69 -0.43 0.05
N GLN A 23 -1.72 0.61 -0.79
CA GLN A 23 -0.86 1.79 -0.64
C GLN A 23 -1.26 2.66 0.55
N ASN A 24 -2.52 2.63 0.97
CA ASN A 24 -2.94 3.24 2.23
C ASN A 24 -2.46 2.44 3.43
N GLN A 25 -2.34 1.11 3.31
CA GLN A 25 -1.70 0.28 4.34
C GLN A 25 -0.21 0.60 4.41
N LEU A 26 0.48 0.79 3.28
CA LEU A 26 1.89 1.20 3.28
C LEU A 26 2.13 2.52 4.02
N ILE A 27 1.27 3.53 3.84
CA ILE A 27 1.33 4.78 4.61
C ILE A 27 1.24 4.51 6.12
N GLN A 28 0.37 3.57 6.53
CA GLN A 28 0.24 3.17 7.94
C GLN A 28 1.51 2.49 8.46
N VAL A 29 2.16 1.67 7.63
CA VAL A 29 3.45 1.02 7.95
C VAL A 29 4.56 2.04 8.09
N GLU A 30 4.71 2.97 7.15
CA GLU A 30 5.69 4.06 7.23
C GLU A 30 5.52 4.88 8.50
N ASN A 31 4.28 5.27 8.81
CA ASN A 31 3.91 5.97 10.03
C ASN A 31 4.20 5.14 11.29
N GLY A 32 3.94 3.83 11.24
CA GLY A 32 4.22 2.90 12.34
C GLY A 32 5.70 2.70 12.62
N ILE A 33 6.53 2.61 11.58
CA ILE A 33 7.99 2.53 11.72
C ILE A 33 8.54 3.83 12.31
N LEU A 34 8.09 4.98 11.80
CA LEU A 34 8.48 6.29 12.34
C LEU A 34 8.11 6.42 13.82
N LEU A 35 6.88 6.04 14.19
CA LEU A 35 6.43 6.12 15.57
C LEU A 35 7.16 5.13 16.48
N ALA A 36 7.43 3.91 16.01
CA ALA A 36 8.24 2.94 16.75
C ALA A 36 9.66 3.45 17.01
N TRP A 37 10.27 4.11 16.02
CA TRP A 37 11.57 4.77 16.16
C TRP A 37 11.52 5.88 17.20
N TYR A 38 10.53 6.79 17.12
CA TYR A 38 10.36 7.86 18.11
C TYR A 38 10.24 7.36 19.55
N LEU A 39 9.51 6.27 19.75
CA LEU A 39 9.22 5.76 21.08
C LEU A 39 10.27 4.76 21.59
N ASN A 40 11.27 4.43 20.77
CA ASN A 40 12.22 3.35 21.02
C ASN A 40 11.50 2.04 21.40
N ARG A 41 10.49 1.66 20.61
CA ARG A 41 9.65 0.48 20.82
C ARG A 41 9.77 -0.49 19.64
N THR A 42 9.64 -1.77 19.92
CA THR A 42 9.54 -2.81 18.89
C THR A 42 8.19 -2.71 18.18
N LEU A 43 8.21 -2.67 16.85
CA LEU A 43 7.00 -2.64 16.05
C LEU A 43 6.48 -4.06 15.81
N ILE A 44 5.26 -4.35 16.29
CA ILE A 44 4.50 -5.52 15.90
C ILE A 44 3.68 -5.14 14.65
N LEU A 45 4.15 -5.57 13.49
CA LEU A 45 3.66 -5.16 12.18
C LEU A 45 2.56 -6.10 11.67
N PRO A 46 1.34 -5.62 11.40
CA PRO A 46 0.29 -6.43 10.76
C PRO A 46 0.71 -6.91 9.36
N LYS A 47 0.17 -8.06 8.93
CA LYS A 47 0.32 -8.55 7.56
C LYS A 47 -0.34 -7.60 6.56
N ALA A 48 0.23 -7.53 5.36
CA ALA A 48 -0.34 -6.81 4.23
C ALA A 48 -1.57 -7.54 3.71
N LEU A 49 -2.67 -6.81 3.51
CA LEU A 49 -3.87 -7.32 2.85
C LEU A 49 -3.87 -6.89 1.38
N LEU A 50 -3.78 -7.87 0.47
CA LEU A 50 -3.89 -7.68 -0.96
C LEU A 50 -5.26 -8.15 -1.47
N GLY A 51 -5.79 -7.50 -2.53
CA GLY A 51 -7.10 -7.80 -3.11
C GLY A 51 -8.23 -6.98 -2.51
N GLU A 52 -9.36 -7.63 -2.18
CA GLU A 52 -10.54 -6.99 -1.61
C GLU A 52 -10.26 -6.43 -0.21
N ALA A 53 -10.04 -5.12 -0.17
CA ALA A 53 -9.82 -4.36 1.06
C ALA A 53 -11.14 -4.02 1.77
N PHE A 54 -11.03 -3.59 3.03
CA PHE A 54 -12.12 -3.00 3.80
C PHE A 54 -11.77 -1.57 4.19
N GLY A 55 -12.76 -0.69 4.26
CA GLY A 55 -12.57 0.70 4.67
C GLY A 55 -12.21 0.85 6.15
N TRP A 56 -11.89 2.08 6.54
CA TRP A 56 -11.77 2.42 7.97
C TRP A 56 -13.09 2.13 8.71
N SER A 57 -12.98 1.65 9.94
CA SER A 57 -14.09 1.49 10.88
C SER A 57 -13.58 1.63 12.32
N ARG A 58 -14.47 1.68 13.31
CA ARG A 58 -14.09 1.68 14.72
C ARG A 58 -13.33 0.42 15.11
N PHE A 59 -12.60 0.49 16.22
CA PHE A 59 -11.67 -0.51 16.70
C PHE A 59 -12.23 -1.94 16.67
N SER A 60 -13.40 -2.18 17.26
CA SER A 60 -14.03 -3.50 17.36
C SER A 60 -14.27 -4.14 15.99
N ARG A 61 -14.70 -3.34 15.01
CA ARG A 61 -14.96 -3.79 13.64
C ARG A 61 -13.68 -4.01 12.85
N LEU A 62 -12.65 -3.18 13.03
CA LEU A 62 -11.33 -3.44 12.44
C LEU A 62 -10.72 -4.71 13.02
N TYR A 63 -10.77 -4.89 14.34
CA TYR A 63 -10.33 -6.12 15.00
C TYR A 63 -11.03 -7.35 14.42
N GLN A 64 -12.34 -7.29 14.24
CA GLN A 64 -13.11 -8.36 13.58
C GLN A 64 -12.66 -8.59 12.13
N HIS A 65 -12.45 -7.54 11.34
CA HIS A 65 -12.02 -7.65 9.95
C HIS A 65 -10.64 -8.31 9.79
N HIS A 66 -9.71 -8.02 10.70
CA HIS A 66 -8.39 -8.67 10.77
C HIS A 66 -8.54 -10.13 11.22
N THR A 67 -9.24 -10.35 12.33
CA THR A 67 -9.48 -11.67 12.91
C THR A 67 -10.16 -12.64 11.95
N PHE A 68 -11.12 -12.19 11.13
CA PHE A 68 -11.82 -13.04 10.16
C PHE A 68 -11.04 -13.34 8.88
N ARG A 69 -9.97 -12.58 8.60
CA ARG A 69 -9.06 -12.81 7.47
C ARG A 69 -7.80 -13.56 7.86
N ASP A 70 -7.56 -13.67 9.16
CA ASP A 70 -6.48 -14.46 9.70
C ASP A 70 -6.63 -15.93 9.31
N THR A 71 -5.56 -16.51 8.78
CA THR A 71 -5.55 -17.90 8.30
C THR A 71 -5.60 -18.92 9.43
N THR A 72 -5.21 -18.50 10.64
CA THR A 72 -5.25 -19.30 11.86
C THR A 72 -6.64 -19.35 12.48
N ASN A 73 -7.50 -18.38 12.18
CA ASN A 73 -8.86 -18.34 12.72
C ASN A 73 -9.78 -19.35 12.01
N ASN A 74 -10.46 -20.19 12.80
CA ASN A 74 -11.39 -21.20 12.31
C ASN A 74 -12.85 -20.73 12.24
N PHE A 75 -13.20 -19.57 12.81
CA PHE A 75 -14.57 -19.07 12.83
C PHE A 75 -15.19 -18.99 11.44
N CYS A 76 -14.49 -18.40 10.47
CA CYS A 76 -15.02 -18.31 9.11
C CYS A 76 -14.89 -19.63 8.33
N LYS A 77 -14.16 -20.64 8.82
CA LYS A 77 -14.03 -21.95 8.14
C LYS A 77 -15.28 -22.81 8.32
N GLN A 78 -16.09 -22.57 9.36
CA GLN A 78 -17.34 -23.31 9.58
C GLN A 78 -18.42 -22.99 8.53
N PHE A 79 -18.36 -21.82 7.90
CA PHE A 79 -19.32 -21.37 6.89
C PHE A 79 -18.87 -21.73 5.48
N LYS A 80 -19.44 -22.81 4.93
CA LYS A 80 -19.07 -23.37 3.62
C LYS A 80 -19.74 -22.67 2.44
N ASP A 81 -21.00 -22.27 2.56
CA ASP A 81 -21.76 -21.64 1.47
C ASP A 81 -21.70 -20.11 1.51
N ARG A 82 -21.90 -19.47 0.36
CA ARG A 82 -21.82 -18.01 0.21
C ARG A 82 -22.87 -17.26 1.04
N LYS A 83 -24.07 -17.83 1.25
CA LYS A 83 -25.18 -17.17 1.95
C LYS A 83 -24.89 -17.11 3.45
N SER A 84 -24.46 -18.22 4.05
CA SER A 84 -24.09 -18.29 5.47
C SER A 84 -22.87 -17.43 5.80
N ARG A 85 -21.85 -17.42 4.93
CA ARG A 85 -20.70 -16.50 5.06
C ARG A 85 -21.12 -15.04 5.08
N LYS A 86 -22.00 -14.65 4.14
CA LYS A 86 -22.52 -13.27 4.07
C LYS A 86 -23.28 -12.91 5.35
N LEU A 87 -24.11 -13.81 5.86
CA LEU A 87 -24.85 -13.60 7.11
C LEU A 87 -23.90 -13.45 8.32
N ALA A 88 -22.83 -14.23 8.36
CA ALA A 88 -21.79 -14.16 9.39
C ALA A 88 -20.74 -13.04 9.16
N SER A 89 -20.92 -12.20 8.14
CA SER A 89 -19.94 -11.17 7.73
C SER A 89 -18.53 -11.70 7.47
N CYS A 90 -18.41 -12.97 7.08
CA CYS A 90 -17.14 -13.61 6.73
C CYS A 90 -16.72 -13.21 5.30
N PRO A 91 -15.47 -12.74 5.11
CA PRO A 91 -14.96 -12.35 3.80
C PRO A 91 -14.80 -13.57 2.88
N ASP A 92 -14.86 -13.35 1.57
CA ASP A 92 -14.63 -14.39 0.57
C ASP A 92 -13.12 -14.67 0.46
N PRO A 93 -12.66 -15.88 0.82
CA PRO A 93 -11.23 -16.20 0.85
C PRO A 93 -10.59 -16.20 -0.55
N SER A 94 -11.38 -16.25 -1.63
CA SER A 94 -10.87 -16.13 -3.00
C SER A 94 -10.59 -14.69 -3.43
N LYS A 95 -11.00 -13.69 -2.64
CA LYS A 95 -10.92 -12.28 -3.01
C LYS A 95 -9.77 -11.52 -2.37
N TYR A 96 -9.08 -12.12 -1.41
CA TYR A 96 -7.95 -11.49 -0.74
C TYR A 96 -6.83 -12.48 -0.44
N THR A 97 -5.65 -11.96 -0.14
CA THR A 97 -4.56 -12.72 0.47
C THR A 97 -3.83 -11.87 1.50
N LEU A 98 -3.26 -12.55 2.50
CA LEU A 98 -2.32 -11.95 3.44
C LEU A 98 -0.89 -12.25 2.98
N ALA A 99 0.00 -11.28 3.12
CA ALA A 99 1.42 -11.42 2.80
C ALA A 99 2.26 -10.61 3.80
N SER A 100 3.52 -10.98 3.96
CA SER A 100 4.46 -10.16 4.72
C SER A 100 4.76 -8.86 3.98
N PHE A 101 4.79 -7.74 4.68
CA PHE A 101 5.31 -6.50 4.11
C PHE A 101 6.78 -6.65 3.72
N ASP A 102 7.54 -7.46 4.46
CA ASP A 102 8.94 -7.77 4.16
C ASP A 102 9.09 -8.86 3.08
N ASP A 103 8.03 -9.44 2.53
CA ASP A 103 8.13 -10.22 1.29
C ASP A 103 7.89 -9.33 0.06
N LEU A 104 7.06 -8.29 0.23
CA LEU A 104 6.68 -7.38 -0.83
C LEU A 104 7.67 -6.21 -0.99
N PHE A 105 8.16 -5.66 0.12
CA PHE A 105 9.05 -4.51 0.18
C PHE A 105 10.39 -4.83 0.85
N ASP A 106 11.42 -4.08 0.48
CA ASP A 106 12.67 -4.08 1.22
C ASP A 106 12.56 -3.24 2.49
N LEU A 107 12.53 -3.92 3.65
CA LEU A 107 12.54 -3.29 4.97
C LEU A 107 13.93 -3.35 5.64
N SER A 108 14.99 -3.72 4.90
CA SER A 108 16.32 -3.93 5.49
C SER A 108 16.86 -2.68 6.19
N TRP A 109 16.70 -1.50 5.58
CA TRP A 109 17.08 -0.22 6.18
C TRP A 109 16.25 0.09 7.43
N ALA A 110 14.93 -0.11 7.38
CA ALA A 110 14.05 0.11 8.54
C ALA A 110 14.43 -0.80 9.72
N LYS A 111 14.76 -2.07 9.44
CA LYS A 111 15.18 -3.07 10.43
C LYS A 111 16.53 -2.78 11.09
N GLN A 112 17.35 -1.88 10.52
CA GLN A 112 18.58 -1.40 11.17
C GLN A 112 18.29 -0.39 12.29
N HIS A 113 17.14 0.29 12.23
CA HIS A 113 16.80 1.39 13.13
C HIS A 113 15.65 1.05 14.09
N VAL A 114 14.77 0.15 13.69
CA VAL A 114 13.60 -0.29 14.45
C VAL A 114 13.53 -1.81 14.42
N ARG A 115 13.37 -2.44 15.57
CA ARG A 115 13.05 -3.87 15.63
C ARG A 115 11.62 -4.07 15.15
N ILE A 116 11.45 -4.83 14.07
CA ILE A 116 10.15 -5.13 13.46
C ILE A 116 9.88 -6.62 13.56
N ILE A 117 8.77 -6.98 14.18
CA ILE A 117 8.27 -8.34 14.30
C ILE A 117 6.95 -8.43 13.54
N GLU A 118 6.79 -9.42 12.68
CA GLU A 118 5.52 -9.66 12.01
C GLU A 118 4.47 -10.19 12.99
N ARG A 119 3.24 -9.68 12.86
CA ARG A 119 2.08 -10.17 13.60
C ARG A 119 1.55 -11.45 12.93
N GLU A 120 1.82 -12.59 13.56
CA GLU A 120 1.40 -13.88 13.00
C GLU A 120 -0.09 -14.12 13.14
N GLN A 121 -0.68 -13.69 14.25
CA GLN A 121 -2.11 -13.82 14.55
C GLN A 121 -2.72 -12.49 15.01
N SER A 122 -3.95 -12.25 14.56
CA SER A 122 -4.67 -10.99 14.71
C SER A 122 -5.39 -10.87 16.05
N ASP A 123 -5.59 -11.98 16.77
CA ASP A 123 -6.23 -11.97 18.08
C ASP A 123 -5.27 -11.51 19.19
N PHE A 124 -5.83 -11.24 20.38
CA PHE A 124 -5.07 -10.83 21.56
C PHE A 124 -4.47 -12.00 22.35
N ASN A 125 -4.93 -13.24 22.15
CA ASN A 125 -4.33 -14.40 22.82
C ASN A 125 -2.90 -14.61 22.32
N TRP A 126 -2.66 -14.42 21.02
CA TRP A 126 -1.31 -14.48 20.48
C TRP A 126 -0.34 -13.46 21.12
N LEU A 127 -0.81 -12.24 21.41
CA LEU A 127 0.00 -11.23 22.10
C LEU A 127 0.33 -11.66 23.53
N LYS A 128 -0.62 -12.29 24.21
CA LYS A 128 -0.43 -12.86 25.54
C LYS A 128 0.54 -14.04 25.51
N ASP A 129 0.35 -14.97 24.61
CA ASP A 129 1.13 -16.22 24.55
C ASP A 129 2.56 -15.99 24.06
N THR A 130 2.75 -15.04 23.12
CA THR A 130 4.06 -14.76 22.51
C THR A 130 4.87 -13.74 23.31
N PHE A 131 4.22 -12.70 23.85
CA PHE A 131 4.91 -11.58 24.50
C PHE A 131 4.54 -11.39 25.97
N GLY A 132 3.62 -12.18 26.52
CA GLY A 132 3.13 -12.01 27.89
C GLY A 132 2.34 -10.72 28.11
N ILE A 133 1.73 -10.15 27.06
CA ILE A 133 0.91 -8.93 27.15
C ILE A 133 -0.49 -9.30 27.62
N LYS A 134 -0.90 -8.83 28.80
CA LYS A 134 -2.19 -9.19 29.44
C LYS A 134 -3.19 -8.05 29.39
N MET A 135 -4.47 -8.40 29.30
CA MET A 135 -5.61 -7.50 29.37
C MET A 135 -6.41 -7.78 30.65
N ASN A 136 -7.08 -6.77 31.18
CA ASN A 136 -8.00 -6.89 32.33
C ASN A 136 -9.48 -6.97 31.86
N ASN A 137 -9.71 -7.13 30.55
CA ASN A 137 -11.03 -7.17 29.91
C ASN A 137 -11.84 -5.88 30.08
N ARG A 138 -11.16 -4.73 30.19
CA ARG A 138 -11.80 -3.43 30.10
C ARG A 138 -11.98 -3.04 28.64
N ASP A 139 -13.23 -2.81 28.22
CA ASP A 139 -13.52 -2.37 26.86
C ASP A 139 -14.23 -1.01 26.85
N ILE A 140 -13.56 0.00 26.27
CA ILE A 140 -14.14 1.32 25.97
C ILE A 140 -14.18 1.42 24.45
N ASP A 141 -15.25 1.99 23.87
CA ASP A 141 -15.42 2.02 22.41
C ASP A 141 -14.41 2.96 21.71
N THR A 142 -14.18 4.16 22.27
CA THR A 142 -13.34 5.22 21.70
C THR A 142 -12.50 5.93 22.78
N GLY A 143 -11.51 6.73 22.35
CA GLY A 143 -10.61 7.48 23.23
C GLY A 143 -9.36 6.70 23.64
N SER A 144 -8.61 7.25 24.59
CA SER A 144 -7.40 6.61 25.14
C SER A 144 -7.63 6.06 26.53
N TYR A 145 -7.22 4.81 26.76
CA TYR A 145 -7.34 4.16 28.07
C TYR A 145 -6.38 2.99 28.23
N ILE A 146 -6.13 2.61 29.48
CA ILE A 146 -5.29 1.47 29.84
C ILE A 146 -6.17 0.27 30.19
N ASP A 147 -5.83 -0.88 29.62
CA ASP A 147 -6.39 -2.19 29.95
C ASP A 147 -5.25 -3.21 30.15
N GLY A 148 -4.96 -3.52 31.40
CA GLY A 148 -3.80 -4.33 31.78
C GLY A 148 -2.48 -3.69 31.30
N ASP A 149 -1.76 -4.41 30.44
CA ASP A 149 -0.47 -4.01 29.88
C ASP A 149 -0.57 -3.12 28.64
N ILE A 150 -1.79 -2.83 28.17
CA ILE A 150 -2.04 -2.15 26.89
C ILE A 150 -2.58 -0.74 27.13
N LEU A 151 -1.92 0.26 26.52
CA LEU A 151 -2.49 1.58 26.29
C LEU A 151 -3.15 1.60 24.91
N PHE A 152 -4.46 1.73 24.88
CA PHE A 152 -5.22 1.85 23.64
C PHE A 152 -5.38 3.32 23.23
N TYR A 153 -5.30 3.55 21.92
CA TYR A 153 -5.81 4.74 21.24
C TYR A 153 -6.91 4.30 20.27
N LYS A 154 -8.16 4.37 20.74
CA LYS A 154 -9.34 3.97 19.98
C LYS A 154 -9.96 5.14 19.23
N ASP A 155 -9.97 5.05 17.90
CA ASP A 155 -10.43 6.13 17.05
C ASP A 155 -11.97 6.13 16.96
N GLU A 156 -12.59 7.28 17.22
CA GLU A 156 -13.97 7.62 16.88
C GLU A 156 -14.14 7.97 15.39
N THR A 157 -13.13 8.59 14.78
CA THR A 157 -13.12 8.91 13.33
C THR A 157 -11.83 8.50 12.64
N ARG A 158 -11.82 8.46 11.31
CA ARG A 158 -10.63 8.11 10.51
C ARG A 158 -9.41 9.02 10.79
N TYR A 159 -9.64 10.23 11.27
CA TYR A 159 -8.61 11.24 11.44
C TYR A 159 -8.63 11.79 12.87
N ASP A 160 -8.56 10.95 13.89
CA ASP A 160 -8.54 11.48 15.26
C ASP A 160 -7.19 12.10 15.60
N TRP A 161 -6.12 11.33 15.57
CA TRP A 161 -4.84 11.77 16.12
C TRP A 161 -3.87 12.28 15.04
N ARG A 162 -3.45 13.54 15.14
CA ARG A 162 -2.26 14.10 14.49
C ARG A 162 -1.09 14.13 15.46
N ILE A 163 0.07 13.60 15.09
CA ILE A 163 1.16 13.30 16.03
C ILE A 163 2.33 14.24 15.79
N TYR A 164 2.64 15.11 16.76
CA TYR A 164 3.67 16.15 16.67
C TYR A 164 4.98 15.68 17.30
N ASP A 165 6.08 15.87 16.58
CA ASP A 165 7.43 15.55 17.05
C ASP A 165 8.02 16.64 17.95
N LYS A 166 7.53 17.88 17.84
CA LYS A 166 7.89 19.01 18.71
C LYS A 166 6.65 19.70 19.28
N PRO A 167 6.70 20.17 20.54
CA PRO A 167 5.67 21.04 21.09
C PRO A 167 5.55 22.32 20.25
N VAL A 168 4.32 22.70 19.87
CA VAL A 168 4.05 23.92 19.10
C VAL A 168 2.98 24.75 19.79
N LYS A 169 3.19 26.08 19.86
CA LYS A 169 2.23 27.02 20.47
C LYS A 169 0.86 27.03 19.76
N HIS A 170 0.87 26.87 18.43
CA HIS A 170 -0.35 26.74 17.63
C HIS A 170 -0.33 25.41 16.87
N ARG A 171 -1.32 24.56 17.15
CA ARG A 171 -1.50 23.26 16.50
C ARG A 171 -2.44 23.41 15.32
N PHE A 172 -1.90 23.44 14.10
CA PHE A 172 -2.75 23.29 12.92
C PHE A 172 -3.14 21.82 12.80
N LEU A 173 -4.40 21.48 13.11
CA LEU A 173 -4.89 20.09 13.04
C LEU A 173 -5.23 19.67 11.61
N GLY A 174 -5.67 20.60 10.75
CA GLY A 174 -6.10 20.28 9.39
C GLY A 174 -7.35 19.40 9.42
N LYS A 175 -7.26 18.19 8.85
CA LYS A 175 -8.38 17.22 8.83
C LYS A 175 -8.50 16.37 10.09
N TYR A 176 -7.62 16.56 11.07
CA TYR A 176 -7.57 15.74 12.27
C TYR A 176 -8.39 16.37 13.42
N ASN A 177 -9.02 15.55 14.25
CA ASN A 177 -9.86 16.03 15.36
C ASN A 177 -9.04 16.48 16.57
N ASP A 178 -7.91 15.82 16.82
CA ASP A 178 -7.06 16.09 17.97
C ASP A 178 -5.58 15.77 17.67
N SER A 179 -4.74 15.91 18.69
CA SER A 179 -3.30 15.86 18.60
C SER A 179 -2.66 15.08 19.74
N LEU A 180 -1.55 14.41 19.42
CA LEU A 180 -0.68 13.76 20.40
C LEU A 180 0.73 14.32 20.25
N ASP A 181 1.45 14.43 21.36
CA ASP A 181 2.88 14.78 21.34
C ASP A 181 3.72 13.53 21.55
N ILE A 182 4.79 13.39 20.75
CA ILE A 182 5.74 12.28 20.90
C ILE A 182 6.32 12.22 22.32
N ILE A 183 6.63 13.37 22.93
CA ILE A 183 7.16 13.43 24.30
C ILE A 183 6.20 12.82 25.33
N GLN A 184 4.89 13.07 25.18
CA GLN A 184 3.88 12.45 26.04
C GLN A 184 3.82 10.94 25.82
N LEU A 185 3.88 10.52 24.55
CA LEU A 185 3.88 9.10 24.19
C LEU A 185 5.09 8.34 24.72
N GLN A 186 6.26 8.97 24.74
CA GLN A 186 7.51 8.40 25.28
C GLN A 186 7.41 8.13 26.79
N ASN A 187 6.65 8.94 27.53
CA ASN A 187 6.51 8.81 28.98
C ASN A 187 5.58 7.65 29.40
N HIS A 188 4.87 7.02 28.47
CA HIS A 188 4.00 5.89 28.80
C HIS A 188 4.80 4.62 29.14
N THR A 189 4.43 4.00 30.26
CA THR A 189 5.12 2.81 30.80
C THR A 189 4.54 1.49 30.31
N GLN A 190 3.34 1.51 29.72
CA GLN A 190 2.63 0.31 29.25
C GLN A 190 3.48 -0.50 28.27
N LYS A 191 3.39 -1.84 28.38
CA LYS A 191 4.17 -2.78 27.57
C LYS A 191 3.77 -2.70 26.09
N LEU A 192 2.49 -2.47 25.79
CA LEU A 192 2.00 -2.26 24.42
C LEU A 192 1.27 -0.92 24.31
N ILE A 193 1.56 -0.18 23.24
CA ILE A 193 0.67 0.89 22.75
C ILE A 193 -0.03 0.38 21.50
N HIS A 194 -1.36 0.40 21.48
CA HIS A 194 -2.16 -0.09 20.35
C HIS A 194 -3.03 1.01 19.79
N PHE A 195 -2.73 1.43 18.56
CA PHE A 195 -3.55 2.38 17.82
C PHE A 195 -4.64 1.66 17.03
N THR A 196 -5.81 2.29 16.85
CA THR A 196 -6.80 1.78 15.89
C THR A 196 -6.25 1.84 14.48
N SER A 197 -5.74 3.01 14.09
CA SER A 197 -5.16 3.24 12.78
C SER A 197 -4.04 4.27 12.84
N LEU A 198 -3.01 4.06 12.01
CA LEU A 198 -1.99 5.06 11.72
C LEU A 198 -2.18 5.68 10.34
N PHE A 199 -3.41 5.67 9.81
CA PHE A 199 -3.71 6.13 8.46
C PHE A 199 -3.67 7.66 8.34
N GLY A 200 -3.14 8.13 7.22
CA GLY A 200 -3.32 9.50 6.77
C GLY A 200 -2.00 10.16 6.35
N THR A 201 -2.01 10.70 5.13
CA THR A 201 -0.99 11.66 4.72
C THR A 201 -1.02 12.88 5.64
N GLY A 202 0.15 13.31 6.10
CA GLY A 202 0.29 14.43 7.04
C GLY A 202 -0.05 14.12 8.50
N LYS A 203 -0.19 12.83 8.88
CA LYS A 203 -0.38 12.42 10.29
C LYS A 203 0.76 12.93 11.19
N PHE A 204 1.97 12.98 10.65
CA PHE A 204 3.16 13.54 11.30
C PHE A 204 3.57 14.85 10.61
N PRO A 205 3.21 16.02 11.16
CA PRO A 205 3.81 17.29 10.76
C PRO A 205 5.21 17.43 11.38
N ILE A 206 6.17 16.69 10.83
CA ILE A 206 7.55 16.64 11.31
C ILE A 206 8.20 18.02 11.16
N LYS A 207 8.69 18.59 12.27
CA LYS A 207 9.39 19.89 12.30
C LYS A 207 10.86 19.77 12.62
N ASP A 208 11.26 18.71 13.32
CA ASP A 208 12.66 18.48 13.60
C ASP A 208 13.39 18.02 12.31
N PRO A 209 14.51 18.67 11.94
CA PRO A 209 15.27 18.30 10.75
C PRO A 209 15.78 16.86 10.76
N GLU A 210 16.25 16.34 11.90
CA GLU A 210 16.79 14.97 11.99
C GLU A 210 15.67 13.94 11.79
N ASN A 211 14.52 14.19 12.41
CA ASN A 211 13.34 13.35 12.22
C ASN A 211 12.83 13.39 10.78
N MET A 212 12.92 14.55 10.12
CA MET A 212 12.53 14.71 8.72
C MET A 212 13.47 13.91 7.82
N MET A 213 14.78 14.01 8.04
CA MET A 213 15.78 13.22 7.33
C MET A 213 15.56 11.73 7.52
N PHE A 214 15.30 11.27 8.75
CA PHE A 214 15.00 9.87 9.03
C PHE A 214 13.77 9.39 8.22
N PHE A 215 12.68 10.15 8.25
CA PHE A 215 11.46 9.75 7.55
C PHE A 215 11.60 9.79 6.02
N GLU A 216 12.40 10.71 5.48
CA GLU A 216 12.74 10.72 4.06
C GLU A 216 13.58 9.51 3.66
N GLN A 217 14.61 9.17 4.43
CA GLN A 217 15.42 7.97 4.19
C GLN A 217 14.57 6.70 4.29
N LEU A 218 13.67 6.61 5.26
CA LEU A 218 12.72 5.50 5.38
C LEU A 218 11.90 5.34 4.10
N LYS A 219 11.20 6.39 3.67
CA LYS A 219 10.33 6.35 2.47
C LYS A 219 11.10 6.00 1.20
N ASN A 220 12.35 6.45 1.08
CA ASN A 220 13.21 6.19 -0.08
C ASN A 220 13.77 4.76 -0.07
N SER A 221 13.94 4.15 1.11
CA SER A 221 14.41 2.76 1.25
C SER A 221 13.33 1.73 0.92
N ILE A 222 12.05 2.04 1.15
CA ILE A 222 10.94 1.11 0.93
C ILE A 222 10.59 1.00 -0.56
N LYS A 223 11.20 0.01 -1.21
CA LYS A 223 10.98 -0.36 -2.62
C LYS A 223 10.43 -1.78 -2.72
N TYR A 224 9.69 -2.09 -3.77
CA TYR A 224 9.27 -3.47 -4.02
C TYR A 224 10.50 -4.36 -4.22
N LYS A 225 10.46 -5.57 -3.64
CA LYS A 225 11.54 -6.57 -3.81
C LYS A 225 11.06 -7.95 -4.25
N HIS A 226 9.76 -8.15 -4.40
CA HIS A 226 9.20 -9.46 -4.73
C HIS A 226 9.78 -9.99 -6.06
N PRO A 227 10.47 -11.15 -6.10
CA PRO A 227 11.25 -11.58 -7.27
C PRO A 227 10.43 -11.68 -8.57
N ALA A 228 9.23 -12.25 -8.53
CA ALA A 228 8.38 -12.34 -9.72
C ALA A 228 7.89 -10.98 -10.22
N VAL A 229 7.67 -10.02 -9.31
CA VAL A 229 7.25 -8.67 -9.67
C VAL A 229 8.39 -7.99 -10.40
N LEU A 230 9.60 -8.02 -9.81
CA LEU A 230 10.81 -7.47 -10.45
C LEU A 230 11.08 -8.09 -11.81
N LYS A 231 10.94 -9.42 -11.94
CA LYS A 231 11.19 -10.13 -13.20
C LYS A 231 10.21 -9.73 -14.30
N LEU A 232 8.91 -9.63 -13.98
CA LEU A 232 7.91 -9.24 -14.98
C LEU A 232 8.02 -7.76 -15.33
N THR A 233 8.37 -6.90 -14.36
CA THR A 233 8.69 -5.50 -14.64
C THR A 233 9.82 -5.40 -15.67
N GLU A 234 10.92 -6.14 -15.50
CA GLU A 234 12.04 -6.14 -16.45
C GLU A 234 11.58 -6.52 -17.86
N ILE A 235 10.76 -7.57 -17.99
CA ILE A 235 10.23 -8.04 -19.28
C ILE A 235 9.38 -6.95 -19.95
N VAL A 236 8.47 -6.33 -19.20
CA VAL A 236 7.55 -5.31 -19.72
C VAL A 236 8.31 -4.04 -20.11
N VAL A 237 9.22 -3.57 -19.25
CA VAL A 237 10.05 -2.39 -19.54
C VAL A 237 10.92 -2.63 -20.78
N LYS A 238 11.50 -3.84 -20.93
CA LYS A 238 12.24 -4.21 -22.13
C LYS A 238 11.35 -4.20 -23.38
N ALA A 239 10.11 -4.68 -23.27
CA ALA A 239 9.14 -4.63 -24.36
C ALA A 239 8.76 -3.20 -24.76
N LEU A 240 8.82 -2.26 -23.82
CA LEU A 240 8.60 -0.81 -24.03
C LEU A 240 9.86 -0.08 -24.55
N GLY A 241 10.93 -0.80 -24.88
CA GLY A 241 12.17 -0.20 -25.40
C GLY A 241 13.23 0.12 -24.35
N GLY A 242 12.98 -0.21 -23.07
CA GLY A 242 13.88 0.02 -21.94
C GLY A 242 13.46 1.20 -21.06
N PRO A 243 14.09 1.38 -19.87
CA PRO A 243 13.82 2.51 -18.99
C PRO A 243 13.99 3.84 -19.72
N GLY A 244 13.12 4.81 -19.48
CA GLY A 244 13.22 6.15 -20.08
C GLY A 244 12.85 6.23 -21.56
N ASN A 245 12.34 5.16 -22.18
CA ASN A 245 11.92 5.18 -23.59
C ASN A 245 10.39 5.29 -23.77
N PHE A 246 9.68 5.54 -22.69
CA PHE A 246 8.23 5.68 -22.66
C PHE A 246 7.81 6.59 -21.50
N VAL A 247 6.63 7.19 -21.59
CA VAL A 247 6.00 7.92 -20.49
C VAL A 247 5.21 6.93 -19.63
N GLY A 248 5.47 6.94 -18.33
CA GLY A 248 4.69 6.16 -17.37
C GLY A 248 3.46 6.93 -16.92
N THR A 249 2.29 6.30 -16.93
CA THR A 249 1.05 6.94 -16.49
C THR A 249 0.25 6.04 -15.56
N HIS A 250 -0.55 6.67 -14.70
CA HIS A 250 -1.53 5.98 -13.87
C HIS A 250 -2.89 6.67 -13.89
N LEU A 251 -3.91 5.93 -14.32
CA LEU A 251 -5.31 6.35 -14.32
C LEU A 251 -6.16 5.49 -13.38
N ARG A 252 -6.56 6.07 -12.25
CA ARG A 252 -7.51 5.47 -11.30
C ARG A 252 -8.92 5.72 -11.79
N THR A 253 -9.70 4.66 -11.94
CA THR A 253 -11.07 4.69 -12.48
C THR A 253 -12.09 3.99 -11.61
N ALA A 254 -11.67 3.24 -10.58
CA ALA A 254 -12.57 2.61 -9.63
C ALA A 254 -12.82 3.50 -8.39
N ASP A 255 -14.01 3.30 -7.81
CA ASP A 255 -14.52 3.84 -6.54
C ASP A 255 -14.88 5.34 -6.52
N GLY A 256 -16.13 5.62 -6.12
CA GLY A 256 -16.61 6.94 -5.70
C GLY A 256 -16.15 8.10 -6.59
N LEU A 257 -15.48 9.07 -5.97
CA LEU A 257 -15.02 10.32 -6.60
C LEU A 257 -14.10 10.12 -7.83
N PHE A 258 -13.43 8.97 -7.96
CA PHE A 258 -12.56 8.73 -9.11
C PHE A 258 -13.33 8.39 -10.38
N VAL A 259 -14.53 7.80 -10.25
CA VAL A 259 -15.39 7.46 -11.40
C VAL A 259 -15.85 8.72 -12.11
N ASP A 260 -16.25 9.72 -11.32
CA ASP A 260 -16.75 11.00 -11.83
C ASP A 260 -15.61 11.87 -12.38
N ALA A 261 -14.41 11.74 -11.81
CA ALA A 261 -13.22 12.48 -12.23
C ALA A 261 -12.48 11.85 -13.42
N ILE A 262 -12.97 10.75 -14.03
CA ILE A 262 -12.29 10.11 -15.18
C ILE A 262 -12.02 11.10 -16.32
N PRO A 263 -13.00 11.90 -16.80
CA PRO A 263 -12.76 12.85 -17.89
C PRO A 263 -11.66 13.87 -17.57
N ASP A 264 -11.71 14.46 -16.37
CA ASP A 264 -10.73 15.44 -15.91
C ASP A 264 -9.33 14.83 -15.78
N ASN A 265 -9.23 13.61 -15.26
CA ASN A 265 -7.96 12.89 -15.13
C ASN A 265 -7.38 12.51 -16.49
N ILE A 266 -8.21 12.17 -17.48
CA ILE A 266 -7.77 11.91 -18.87
C ILE A 266 -7.28 13.21 -19.51
N GLN A 267 -8.02 14.32 -19.39
CA GLN A 267 -7.55 15.60 -19.89
C GLN A 267 -6.24 16.04 -19.24
N HIS A 268 -6.10 15.83 -17.92
CA HIS A 268 -4.86 16.11 -17.21
C HIS A 268 -3.69 15.27 -17.75
N LEU A 269 -3.91 13.98 -18.01
CA LEU A 269 -2.90 13.10 -18.60
C LEU A 269 -2.50 13.59 -19.99
N ILE A 270 -3.46 13.81 -20.88
CA ILE A 270 -3.22 14.27 -22.26
C ILE A 270 -2.45 15.60 -22.26
N SER A 271 -2.89 16.59 -21.48
CA SER A 271 -2.23 17.90 -21.40
C SER A 271 -0.85 17.86 -20.77
N SER A 272 -0.56 16.85 -19.95
CA SER A 272 0.76 16.67 -19.32
C SER A 272 1.79 15.98 -20.22
N ILE A 273 1.37 15.38 -21.34
CA ILE A 273 2.28 14.71 -22.28
C ILE A 273 2.46 15.60 -23.51
N PRO A 274 3.69 16.01 -23.86
CA PRO A 274 3.93 16.87 -25.02
C PRO A 274 3.39 16.22 -26.29
N ASN A 275 2.65 16.94 -27.14
CA ASN A 275 2.17 16.38 -28.40
C ASN A 275 3.28 16.37 -29.46
N ASN A 276 4.18 15.39 -29.36
CA ASN A 276 5.26 15.15 -30.32
C ASN A 276 4.85 14.19 -31.44
N ASN A 277 3.56 13.89 -31.57
CA ASN A 277 3.07 12.91 -32.53
C ASN A 277 3.05 13.54 -33.93
N SER A 278 4.08 13.23 -34.73
CA SER A 278 4.14 13.63 -36.14
C SER A 278 3.40 12.68 -37.06
N GLU A 279 3.00 11.50 -36.55
CA GLU A 279 2.32 10.45 -37.30
C GLU A 279 1.20 9.76 -36.54
N THR A 280 0.24 9.21 -37.30
CA THR A 280 -0.77 8.29 -36.78
C THR A 280 -0.32 6.85 -37.09
N PRO A 281 -0.10 5.99 -36.08
CA PRO A 281 0.37 4.64 -36.33
C PRO A 281 -0.67 3.83 -37.12
N ASN A 282 -0.23 3.23 -38.22
CA ASN A 282 -1.10 2.48 -39.16
C ASN A 282 -1.68 1.18 -38.56
N ASN A 283 -1.20 0.81 -37.37
CA ASN A 283 -1.72 -0.26 -36.52
C ASN A 283 -1.21 -0.02 -35.10
N ASN A 284 -2.06 -0.07 -34.06
CA ASN A 284 -1.68 0.15 -32.66
C ASN A 284 -0.85 -1.02 -32.08
N LYS A 285 0.09 -1.57 -32.86
CA LYS A 285 1.00 -2.62 -32.43
C LYS A 285 2.12 -2.02 -31.61
N LEU A 286 2.42 -2.64 -30.47
CA LEU A 286 3.49 -2.23 -29.57
C LEU A 286 4.82 -2.06 -30.30
N SER A 287 5.23 -3.02 -31.14
CA SER A 287 6.50 -2.97 -31.87
C SER A 287 6.62 -1.76 -32.80
N THR A 288 5.52 -1.35 -33.44
CA THR A 288 5.47 -0.18 -34.32
C THR A 288 5.61 1.11 -33.50
N CYS A 289 4.87 1.21 -32.40
CA CYS A 289 4.96 2.35 -31.49
C CYS A 289 6.36 2.49 -30.85
N VAL A 290 6.99 1.38 -30.47
CA VAL A 290 8.36 1.37 -29.93
C VAL A 290 9.37 1.85 -30.99
N ALA A 291 9.24 1.43 -32.25
CA ALA A 291 10.12 1.90 -33.33
C ALA A 291 9.96 3.41 -33.58
N LEU A 292 8.73 3.90 -33.68
CA LEU A 292 8.44 5.33 -33.87
C LEU A 292 8.88 6.19 -32.68
N ALA A 293 8.74 5.70 -31.46
CA ALA A 293 9.16 6.42 -30.26
C ALA A 293 10.68 6.59 -30.18
N LYS A 294 11.46 5.59 -30.61
CA LYS A 294 12.93 5.70 -30.72
C LYS A 294 13.38 6.79 -31.69
N GLU A 295 12.56 7.10 -32.68
CA GLU A 295 12.80 8.17 -33.66
C GLU A 295 12.21 9.52 -33.20
N ASN A 296 11.68 9.62 -31.97
CA ASN A 296 10.98 10.80 -31.44
C ASN A 296 9.77 11.24 -32.29
N ARG A 297 9.14 10.32 -33.03
CA ARG A 297 7.97 10.61 -33.89
C ARG A 297 6.63 10.47 -33.19
N ILE A 298 6.61 9.81 -32.04
CA ILE A 298 5.41 9.56 -31.26
C ILE A 298 5.76 9.36 -29.79
N ASN A 299 4.82 9.69 -28.90
CA ASN A 299 4.93 9.30 -27.49
C ASN A 299 4.49 7.85 -27.31
N LEU A 300 5.39 7.02 -26.78
CA LEU A 300 5.04 5.71 -26.24
C LEU A 300 4.61 5.87 -24.78
N VAL A 301 3.44 5.36 -24.43
CA VAL A 301 2.86 5.54 -23.09
C VAL A 301 2.53 4.18 -22.48
N PHE A 302 2.97 3.94 -21.25
CA PHE A 302 2.49 2.84 -20.43
C PHE A 302 1.38 3.34 -19.50
N LEU A 303 0.24 2.65 -19.48
CA LEU A 303 -0.91 2.99 -18.64
C LEU A 303 -1.15 1.92 -17.57
N ALA A 304 -0.83 2.28 -16.32
CA ALA A 304 -1.34 1.59 -15.15
C ALA A 304 -2.80 2.01 -14.90
N THR A 305 -3.73 1.07 -14.87
CA THR A 305 -5.14 1.37 -14.58
C THR A 305 -5.85 0.17 -13.96
N ASP A 306 -6.87 0.46 -13.16
CA ASP A 306 -7.78 -0.52 -12.57
C ASP A 306 -9.04 -0.76 -13.42
N ALA A 307 -9.15 -0.12 -14.58
CA ALA A 307 -10.23 -0.37 -15.52
C ALA A 307 -10.11 -1.75 -16.15
N ASP A 308 -11.23 -2.46 -16.18
CA ASP A 308 -11.36 -3.71 -16.92
C ASP A 308 -11.54 -3.40 -18.42
N HIS A 309 -10.68 -3.97 -19.28
CA HIS A 309 -10.70 -3.79 -20.74
C HIS A 309 -10.89 -2.31 -21.21
N PRO A 310 -10.00 -1.36 -20.84
CA PRO A 310 -10.23 0.07 -21.04
C PRO A 310 -10.35 0.50 -22.51
N ARG A 311 -9.81 -0.28 -23.45
CA ARG A 311 -10.01 -0.09 -24.91
C ARG A 311 -11.47 -0.15 -25.34
N ASN A 312 -12.30 -0.94 -24.66
CA ASN A 312 -13.72 -1.13 -24.99
C ASN A 312 -14.63 -0.07 -24.35
N SER A 313 -14.07 0.77 -23.46
CA SER A 313 -14.82 1.77 -22.72
C SER A 313 -14.84 3.11 -23.46
N SER A 314 -16.05 3.67 -23.66
CA SER A 314 -16.21 5.00 -24.24
C SER A 314 -15.54 6.09 -23.41
N LYS A 315 -15.38 5.87 -22.10
CA LYS A 315 -14.73 6.82 -21.17
C LYS A 315 -13.27 7.09 -21.52
N PHE A 316 -12.61 6.16 -22.21
CA PHE A 316 -11.19 6.26 -22.58
C PHE A 316 -10.98 6.72 -24.03
N ARG A 317 -12.05 6.98 -24.78
CA ARG A 317 -11.97 7.27 -26.22
C ARG A 317 -11.02 8.43 -26.52
N ASP A 318 -11.10 9.50 -25.74
CA ASP A 318 -10.26 10.67 -25.93
C ASP A 318 -8.79 10.37 -25.65
N LEU A 319 -8.49 9.52 -24.66
CA LEU A 319 -7.13 9.06 -24.38
C LEU A 319 -6.54 8.35 -25.61
N TRP A 320 -7.26 7.38 -26.18
CA TRP A 320 -6.78 6.60 -27.32
C TRP A 320 -6.65 7.43 -28.60
N LYS A 321 -7.51 8.45 -28.76
CA LYS A 321 -7.45 9.36 -29.90
C LYS A 321 -6.19 10.25 -29.86
N HIS A 322 -5.83 10.77 -28.69
CA HIS A 322 -4.70 11.70 -28.56
C HIS A 322 -3.37 10.97 -28.34
N LEU A 323 -3.40 9.81 -27.70
CA LEU A 323 -2.23 8.99 -27.38
C LEU A 323 -2.44 7.55 -27.88
N PRO A 324 -2.42 7.32 -29.22
CA PRO A 324 -2.73 6.02 -29.81
C PRO A 324 -1.72 4.93 -29.43
N CYS A 325 -0.47 5.31 -29.18
CA CYS A 325 0.61 4.44 -28.68
C CYS A 325 0.63 4.32 -27.15
N THR A 326 -0.55 4.16 -26.55
CA THR A 326 -0.71 3.85 -25.13
C THR A 326 -1.02 2.37 -24.94
N PHE A 327 -0.31 1.70 -24.01
CA PHE A 327 -0.47 0.28 -23.73
C PHE A 327 -0.61 0.01 -22.24
N THR A 328 -1.56 -0.85 -21.89
CA THR A 328 -1.70 -1.42 -20.55
C THR A 328 -0.88 -2.69 -20.40
N LEU A 329 -0.66 -3.14 -19.16
CA LEU A 329 0.02 -4.39 -18.87
C LEU A 329 -0.65 -5.60 -19.57
N ALA A 330 -1.98 -5.64 -19.60
CA ALA A 330 -2.74 -6.74 -20.24
C ALA A 330 -2.59 -6.78 -21.77
N GLU A 331 -2.32 -5.63 -22.40
CA GLU A 331 -2.04 -5.57 -23.85
C GLU A 331 -0.61 -6.00 -24.17
N ILE A 332 0.34 -5.75 -23.27
CA ILE A 332 1.75 -6.16 -23.42
C ILE A 332 1.91 -7.65 -23.10
N LEU A 333 1.34 -8.11 -21.99
CA LEU A 333 1.37 -9.49 -21.52
C LEU A 333 -0.03 -10.09 -21.59
N LYS A 334 -0.29 -10.88 -22.64
CA LYS A 334 -1.58 -11.55 -22.82
C LYS A 334 -1.85 -12.56 -21.69
N ASP A 335 -3.10 -12.84 -21.36
CA ASP A 335 -3.47 -13.72 -20.23
C ASP A 335 -2.82 -15.12 -20.24
N LYS A 336 -2.59 -15.66 -21.44
CA LYS A 336 -1.99 -16.98 -21.68
C LYS A 336 -0.47 -16.94 -21.93
N ASP A 337 0.18 -15.80 -21.69
CA ASP A 337 1.61 -15.68 -21.88
C ASP A 337 2.37 -16.61 -20.91
N PRO A 338 3.31 -17.46 -21.39
CA PRO A 338 4.09 -18.35 -20.53
C PRO A 338 4.87 -17.64 -19.41
N VAL A 339 5.20 -16.35 -19.56
CA VAL A 339 5.92 -15.59 -18.52
C VAL A 339 5.15 -15.48 -17.21
N TRP A 340 3.82 -15.65 -17.23
CA TRP A 340 3.01 -15.65 -16.03
C TRP A 340 3.33 -16.82 -15.07
N SER A 341 4.00 -17.87 -15.56
CA SER A 341 4.50 -18.97 -14.71
C SER A 341 5.41 -18.46 -13.58
N HIS A 342 6.17 -17.39 -13.80
CA HIS A 342 6.98 -16.75 -12.76
C HIS A 342 6.14 -16.23 -11.59
N MET A 343 4.88 -15.84 -11.83
CA MET A 343 3.95 -15.38 -10.78
C MET A 343 3.09 -16.52 -10.23
N ASP A 344 2.65 -17.45 -11.07
CA ASP A 344 1.74 -18.52 -10.66
C ASP A 344 2.34 -19.56 -9.71
N GLN A 345 3.67 -19.60 -9.61
CA GLN A 345 4.33 -20.39 -8.58
C GLN A 345 4.06 -19.86 -7.16
N TYR A 346 3.74 -18.57 -7.02
CA TYR A 346 3.40 -17.97 -5.74
C TYR A 346 1.92 -18.21 -5.43
N ARG A 347 1.64 -18.85 -4.29
CA ARG A 347 0.30 -19.30 -3.91
C ARG A 347 -0.14 -18.66 -2.60
N THR A 348 -1.43 -18.34 -2.51
CA THR A 348 -2.05 -17.89 -1.27
C THR A 348 -1.97 -19.00 -0.22
N SER A 349 -1.63 -18.65 1.02
CA SER A 349 -1.46 -19.63 2.09
C SER A 349 -2.79 -20.29 2.51
N HIS A 350 -3.92 -19.59 2.37
CA HIS A 350 -5.23 -20.06 2.82
C HIS A 350 -6.08 -20.72 1.73
N THR A 351 -5.83 -20.47 0.44
CA THR A 351 -6.62 -21.06 -0.66
C THR A 351 -5.80 -21.78 -1.72
N GLY A 352 -4.47 -21.68 -1.71
CA GLY A 352 -3.61 -22.27 -2.74
C GLY A 352 -3.82 -21.66 -4.13
N GLN A 353 -4.50 -20.51 -4.23
CA GLN A 353 -4.73 -19.82 -5.49
C GLN A 353 -3.47 -19.08 -5.93
N SER A 354 -3.27 -18.91 -7.24
CA SER A 354 -2.19 -18.07 -7.77
C SER A 354 -2.29 -16.65 -7.19
N MET A 355 -1.15 -16.12 -6.75
CA MET A 355 -1.04 -14.74 -6.28
C MET A 355 -1.00 -13.71 -7.41
N ARG A 356 -0.95 -14.15 -8.68
CA ARG A 356 -0.81 -13.29 -9.87
C ARG A 356 -1.69 -12.04 -9.83
N LYS A 357 -3.00 -12.21 -9.63
CA LYS A 357 -3.97 -11.09 -9.61
C LYS A 357 -3.71 -10.07 -8.48
N TYR A 358 -3.08 -10.48 -7.39
CA TYR A 358 -2.74 -9.62 -6.26
C TYR A 358 -1.41 -8.89 -6.46
N LEU A 359 -0.51 -9.46 -7.26
CA LEU A 359 0.82 -8.92 -7.54
C LEU A 359 0.86 -8.01 -8.77
N ILE A 360 -0.09 -8.13 -9.71
CA ILE A 360 -0.19 -7.27 -10.91
C ILE A 360 -0.06 -5.77 -10.60
N PRO A 361 -0.78 -5.20 -9.61
CA PRO A 361 -0.66 -3.77 -9.32
C PRO A 361 0.75 -3.32 -8.92
N LEU A 362 1.58 -4.23 -8.41
CA LEU A 362 2.97 -3.92 -8.07
C LEU A 362 3.84 -3.82 -9.33
N ILE A 363 3.54 -4.64 -10.36
CA ILE A 363 4.17 -4.55 -11.68
C ILE A 363 3.81 -3.22 -12.32
N ASP A 364 2.52 -2.86 -12.35
CA ASP A 364 2.03 -1.60 -12.88
C ASP A 364 2.77 -0.41 -12.27
N ALA A 365 2.92 -0.41 -10.95
CA ALA A 365 3.62 0.65 -10.24
C ALA A 365 5.10 0.75 -10.63
N LEU A 366 5.82 -0.38 -10.71
CA LEU A 366 7.23 -0.37 -11.10
C LEU A 366 7.44 0.01 -12.56
N VAL A 367 6.66 -0.54 -13.48
CA VAL A 367 6.76 -0.22 -14.91
C VAL A 367 6.47 1.27 -15.13
N ALA A 368 5.37 1.78 -14.58
CA ALA A 368 5.03 3.20 -14.70
C ALA A 368 6.09 4.12 -14.07
N SER A 369 6.79 3.68 -13.02
CA SER A 369 7.85 4.50 -12.41
C SER A 369 9.11 4.63 -13.27
N GLN A 370 9.35 3.71 -14.21
CA GLN A 370 10.55 3.67 -15.04
C GLN A 370 10.40 4.40 -16.39
N GLY A 371 9.28 5.10 -16.60
CA GLY A 371 9.16 6.00 -17.73
C GLY A 371 10.07 7.23 -17.58
N ASP A 372 10.39 7.92 -18.67
CA ASP A 372 11.18 9.18 -18.67
C ASP A 372 10.47 10.31 -17.91
N LYS A 373 9.14 10.25 -17.93
CA LYS A 373 8.22 11.08 -17.17
C LYS A 373 7.15 10.20 -16.55
N PHE A 374 6.69 10.60 -15.36
CA PHE A 374 5.51 10.01 -14.73
C PHE A 374 4.35 11.00 -14.62
N VAL A 375 3.15 10.59 -15.04
CA VAL A 375 1.89 11.35 -14.86
C VAL A 375 0.85 10.49 -14.16
N GLY A 376 0.45 10.89 -12.94
CA GLY A 376 -0.48 10.13 -12.12
C GLY A 376 -1.83 10.82 -11.91
N THR A 377 -2.84 10.03 -11.55
CA THR A 377 -4.14 10.53 -11.09
C THR A 377 -4.01 11.36 -9.81
N LYS A 378 -4.60 12.57 -9.80
CA LYS A 378 -4.60 13.47 -8.65
C LYS A 378 -5.31 12.84 -7.45
N GLY A 379 -4.73 12.99 -6.25
CA GLY A 379 -5.31 12.49 -5.00
C GLY A 379 -5.18 10.97 -4.78
N SER A 380 -4.74 10.20 -5.77
CA SER A 380 -4.49 8.77 -5.59
C SER A 380 -3.18 8.52 -4.84
N THR A 381 -3.25 7.76 -3.75
CA THR A 381 -2.07 7.33 -3.00
C THR A 381 -1.20 6.34 -3.78
N PHE A 382 -1.81 5.60 -4.72
CA PHE A 382 -1.08 4.77 -5.68
C PHE A 382 -0.21 5.63 -6.61
N SER A 383 -0.77 6.68 -7.22
CA SER A 383 0.00 7.66 -8.00
C SER A 383 1.13 8.29 -7.18
N GLY A 384 0.85 8.64 -5.91
CA GLY A 384 1.84 9.24 -5.03
C GLY A 384 3.04 8.33 -4.78
N TYR A 385 2.80 7.03 -4.60
CA TYR A 385 3.85 6.04 -4.45
C TYR A 385 4.65 5.83 -5.75
N ILE A 386 3.98 5.71 -6.90
CA ILE A 386 4.67 5.59 -8.20
C ILE A 386 5.57 6.79 -8.46
N ASN A 387 5.08 8.01 -8.21
CA ASN A 387 5.88 9.22 -8.37
C ASN A 387 7.13 9.22 -7.47
N ARG A 388 7.02 8.66 -6.26
CA ARG A 388 8.17 8.51 -5.36
C ARG A 388 9.18 7.50 -5.90
N LEU A 389 8.72 6.36 -6.41
CA LEU A 389 9.58 5.39 -7.09
C LEU A 389 10.27 6.00 -8.30
N HIS A 390 9.52 6.73 -9.13
CA HIS A 390 10.04 7.41 -10.32
C HIS A 390 11.19 8.36 -9.97
N LYS A 391 10.97 9.23 -8.96
CA LYS A 391 12.04 10.10 -8.45
C LYS A 391 13.27 9.33 -7.99
N SER A 392 13.11 8.14 -7.39
CA SER A 392 14.24 7.33 -6.97
C SER A 392 14.97 6.63 -8.12
N TYR A 393 14.32 6.39 -9.26
CA TYR A 393 14.95 5.80 -10.44
C TYR A 393 15.80 6.81 -11.23
N TRP A 394 15.41 8.09 -11.17
CA TRP A 394 16.01 9.18 -11.95
C TRP A 394 16.78 10.20 -11.09
N GLN A 395 17.15 9.81 -9.87
CA GLN A 395 17.96 10.61 -8.95
C GLN A 395 19.44 10.58 -9.29
#